data_AF-A0A2P8W4N8-F1
#
_entry.id   AF-A0A2P8W4N8-F1
#
_cell.length_a   1.000
_cell.length_b   1.000
_cell.length_c   1.000
_cell.angle_alpha   90.00
_cell.angle_beta   90.00
_cell.angle_gamma   90.00
#
_symmetry.space_group_name_H-M   'P 1'
#
loop_
_entity.id
_entity.type
_entity.pdbx_description
1 polymer ?
#
loop_
_entity_poly.entity_id
_entity_poly.type
_entity_poly.pdbx_seq_one_letter_code
_entity_poly.pdbx_strand_id
1 'polypeptide(L)'
;APSAADLLPPPESEDSVPLAAAGEETEGATDPAVAALLAQQRATTYQAEKTSQAAAAEARQDWLDEIAAASDTTIEVAEENIDLPLVYERRICLDPEPGNAQVGLWLSPDPENQPPLELIKSSGYPFINQNAMELVSQAVTGPDAVELPAGTAYVFNIEGSAAESGCVAPEEFLKQLSEPLPETSEESVESGATSNGAASSTPTTKPE
;
A
#
# COMPACT_ATOMS: atom_id res chain seq x y z
N ALA A 1 7.58 66.46 34.85
CA ALA A 1 8.66 65.59 34.36
C ALA A 1 8.59 64.27 35.11
N PRO A 2 8.81 63.10 34.47
CA PRO A 2 8.90 62.72 33.04
C PRO A 2 7.56 62.12 32.55
N SER A 3 7.17 62.00 31.27
CA SER A 3 7.79 61.66 29.97
C SER A 3 7.82 60.17 29.60
N ALA A 4 7.33 59.95 28.37
CA ALA A 4 7.65 58.90 27.38
C ALA A 4 6.91 57.55 27.42
N ALA A 5 5.92 57.44 26.53
CA ALA A 5 5.57 56.27 25.70
C ALA A 5 4.31 56.66 24.90
N ASP A 6 4.11 56.37 23.63
CA ASP A 6 4.94 55.86 22.54
C ASP A 6 4.12 56.21 21.28
N LEU A 7 4.76 56.79 20.28
CA LEU A 7 4.14 57.28 19.05
C LEU A 7 3.88 56.09 18.11
N LEU A 8 2.62 55.67 17.98
CA LEU A 8 2.21 54.78 16.89
C LEU A 8 2.30 55.54 15.55
N PRO A 9 3.01 55.02 14.52
CA PRO A 9 2.91 55.56 13.16
C PRO A 9 1.60 55.10 12.47
N PRO A 10 1.11 55.85 11.46
CA PRO A 10 -0.09 55.48 10.70
C PRO A 10 0.17 54.32 9.73
N PRO A 11 -0.88 53.61 9.27
CA PRO A 11 -0.76 52.66 8.16
C PRO A 11 -0.64 53.42 6.83
N GLU A 12 0.39 53.10 6.04
CA GLU A 12 0.53 53.56 4.66
C GLU A 12 -0.30 52.69 3.71
N SER A 13 -1.04 53.36 2.83
CA SER A 13 -1.80 52.78 1.73
C SER A 13 -0.93 52.61 0.48
N GLU A 14 -1.14 51.48 -0.22
CA GLU A 14 -1.12 51.31 -1.68
C GLU A 14 0.19 51.58 -2.45
N ASP A 15 0.83 50.50 -2.92
CA ASP A 15 1.42 50.49 -4.26
C ASP A 15 0.84 49.32 -5.06
N SER A 16 0.09 49.69 -6.09
CA SER A 16 -0.51 48.80 -7.07
C SER A 16 0.55 48.44 -8.12
N VAL A 17 0.89 47.17 -8.24
CA VAL A 17 1.60 46.65 -9.43
C VAL A 17 0.60 45.87 -10.29
N PRO A 18 0.32 46.29 -11.53
CA PRO A 18 -0.59 45.58 -12.42
C PRO A 18 0.12 44.42 -13.13
N LEU A 19 -0.55 43.27 -13.07
CA LEU A 19 -0.85 42.34 -14.16
C LEU A 19 0.11 42.31 -15.38
N ALA A 20 0.84 41.21 -15.51
CA ALA A 20 1.16 40.63 -16.82
C ALA A 20 1.07 39.11 -16.72
N ALA A 21 0.07 38.58 -17.42
CA ALA A 21 -0.20 37.16 -17.60
C ALA A 21 0.91 36.48 -18.40
N ALA A 22 1.11 35.20 -18.09
CA ALA A 22 1.46 34.09 -19.00
C ALA A 22 2.38 33.13 -18.24
N GLY A 23 1.85 31.96 -17.93
CA GLY A 23 2.57 30.88 -17.28
C GLY A 23 1.61 29.74 -17.07
N GLU A 24 1.14 29.21 -18.19
CA GLU A 24 0.61 27.86 -18.37
C GLU A 24 0.25 27.14 -17.06
N GLU A 25 -1.05 27.10 -16.77
CA GLU A 25 -1.62 25.97 -16.05
C GLU A 25 -1.48 24.76 -16.99
N THR A 26 -0.28 24.20 -17.07
CA THR A 26 -0.13 22.78 -17.37
C THR A 26 -0.80 22.06 -16.21
N GLU A 27 -2.07 21.71 -16.40
CA GLU A 27 -2.68 20.53 -15.79
C GLU A 27 -1.67 19.39 -15.99
N GLY A 28 -0.82 19.22 -14.99
CA GLY A 28 0.26 18.25 -15.00
C GLY A 28 -0.38 16.87 -14.96
N ALA A 29 -0.60 16.29 -16.13
CA ALA A 29 -0.64 14.85 -16.29
C ALA A 29 0.64 14.33 -15.62
N THR A 30 0.50 13.94 -14.35
CA THR A 30 1.62 13.43 -13.58
C THR A 30 2.01 12.16 -14.30
N ASP A 31 3.22 12.13 -14.85
CA ASP A 31 3.76 10.96 -15.54
C ASP A 31 3.44 9.71 -14.69
N PRO A 32 2.81 8.68 -15.26
CA PRO A 32 2.36 7.52 -14.50
C PRO A 32 3.52 6.83 -13.75
N ALA A 33 4.75 6.93 -14.24
CA ALA A 33 5.94 6.43 -13.54
C ALA A 33 6.28 7.29 -12.31
N VAL A 34 6.14 8.62 -12.40
CA VAL A 34 6.31 9.53 -11.25
C VAL A 34 5.21 9.31 -10.21
N ALA A 35 3.96 9.13 -10.65
CA ALA A 35 2.85 8.80 -9.76
C ALA A 35 3.06 7.45 -9.05
N ALA A 36 3.51 6.42 -9.78
CA ALA A 36 3.84 5.11 -9.23
C ALA A 36 4.99 5.20 -8.22
N LEU A 37 6.06 5.96 -8.51
CA LEU A 37 7.19 6.16 -7.60
C LEU A 37 6.75 6.86 -6.30
N LEU A 38 5.91 7.89 -6.39
CA LEU A 38 5.37 8.59 -5.22
C LEU A 38 4.45 7.69 -4.39
N ALA A 39 3.61 6.87 -5.04
CA ALA A 39 2.78 5.89 -4.35
C ALA A 39 3.65 4.84 -3.63
N GLN A 40 4.71 4.36 -4.29
CA GLN A 40 5.71 3.47 -3.70
C GLN A 40 6.33 4.09 -2.45
N GLN A 41 6.76 5.34 -2.54
CA GLN A 41 7.39 6.06 -1.43
C GLN A 41 6.46 6.17 -0.23
N ARG A 42 5.21 6.62 -0.45
CA ARG A 42 4.20 6.73 0.62
C ARG A 42 3.88 5.39 1.26
N ALA A 43 3.83 4.32 0.47
CA ALA A 43 3.62 2.98 0.99
C ALA A 43 4.77 2.55 1.91
N THR A 44 6.01 2.90 1.58
CA THR A 44 7.20 2.53 2.38
C THR A 44 7.53 3.50 3.51
N THR A 45 6.82 4.62 3.63
CA THR A 45 7.02 5.59 4.72
C THR A 45 6.25 5.15 5.95
N TYR A 46 6.94 5.06 7.08
CA TYR A 46 6.33 4.75 8.36
C TYR A 46 5.36 5.86 8.82
N GLN A 47 4.18 5.44 9.28
CA GLN A 47 3.14 6.30 9.84
C GLN A 47 2.82 5.81 11.25
N ALA A 48 3.15 6.62 12.26
CA ALA A 48 2.93 6.27 13.67
C ALA A 48 1.45 6.29 14.10
N GLU A 49 0.54 6.64 13.20
CA GLU A 49 -0.89 6.76 13.48
C GLU A 49 -1.51 5.39 13.74
N LYS A 50 -2.30 5.30 14.82
CA LYS A 50 -3.01 4.08 15.24
C LYS A 50 -2.13 2.83 15.41
N THR A 51 -0.82 2.98 15.69
CA THR A 51 0.09 1.82 15.89
C THR A 51 0.16 1.35 17.34
N SER A 52 -0.31 2.15 18.31
CA SER A 52 -0.21 1.83 19.73
C SER A 52 -1.34 0.89 20.19
N GLN A 53 -1.06 0.05 21.19
CA GLN A 53 -2.07 -0.87 21.74
C GLN A 53 -3.21 -0.13 22.46
N ALA A 54 -2.91 1.01 23.07
CA ALA A 54 -3.93 1.85 23.72
C ALA A 54 -4.91 2.41 22.68
N ALA A 55 -4.39 3.00 21.59
CA ALA A 55 -5.22 3.51 20.50
C ALA A 55 -6.05 2.40 19.82
N ALA A 56 -5.49 1.19 19.71
CA ALA A 56 -6.23 0.03 19.19
C ALA A 56 -7.40 -0.38 20.10
N ALA A 57 -7.23 -0.30 21.42
CA ALA A 57 -8.32 -0.60 22.36
C ALA A 57 -9.45 0.42 22.28
N GLU A 58 -9.11 1.71 22.16
CA GLU A 58 -10.09 2.79 21.94
C GLU A 58 -10.81 2.61 20.59
N ALA A 59 -10.06 2.43 19.49
CA ALA A 59 -10.63 2.22 18.16
C ALA A 59 -11.52 0.98 18.08
N ARG A 60 -11.16 -0.11 18.78
CA ARG A 60 -12.00 -1.31 18.88
C ARG A 60 -13.33 -1.00 19.57
N GLN A 61 -13.30 -0.22 20.65
CA GLN A 61 -14.52 0.13 21.37
C GLN A 61 -15.42 1.04 20.53
N ASP A 62 -14.85 2.07 19.91
CA ASP A 62 -15.59 2.98 19.02
C ASP A 62 -16.25 2.21 17.88
N TRP A 63 -15.51 1.29 17.25
CA TRP A 63 -16.02 0.42 16.18
C TRP A 63 -17.16 -0.48 16.66
N LEU A 64 -17.04 -1.11 17.84
CA LEU A 64 -18.12 -1.94 18.39
C LEU A 64 -19.36 -1.11 18.72
N ASP A 65 -19.20 0.09 19.24
CA ASP A 65 -20.30 1.02 19.54
C ASP A 65 -20.99 1.49 18.24
N GLU A 66 -20.24 1.73 17.17
CA GLU A 66 -20.77 2.06 15.85
C GLU A 66 -21.60 0.92 15.25
N ILE A 67 -21.08 -0.31 15.29
CA ILE A 67 -21.85 -1.48 14.82
C ILE A 67 -23.09 -1.68 15.70
N ALA A 68 -22.97 -1.53 17.02
CA ALA A 68 -24.10 -1.70 17.94
C ALA A 68 -25.19 -0.67 17.69
N ALA A 69 -24.81 0.57 17.33
CA ALA A 69 -25.75 1.61 16.95
C ALA A 69 -26.40 1.36 15.58
N ALA A 70 -25.68 0.73 14.66
CA ALA A 70 -26.18 0.41 13.32
C ALA A 70 -27.01 -0.88 13.26
N SER A 71 -26.82 -1.80 14.22
CA SER A 71 -27.51 -3.08 14.28
C SER A 71 -28.66 -3.04 15.30
N ASP A 72 -29.84 -3.50 14.92
CA ASP A 72 -30.96 -3.73 15.86
C ASP A 72 -30.78 -5.01 16.71
N THR A 73 -29.57 -5.56 16.75
CA THR A 73 -29.26 -6.88 17.32
C THR A 73 -28.18 -6.77 18.39
N THR A 74 -28.18 -7.70 19.33
CA THR A 74 -27.03 -7.86 20.24
C THR A 74 -25.84 -8.41 19.48
N ILE A 75 -24.72 -7.72 19.56
CA ILE A 75 -23.45 -8.14 18.95
C ILE A 75 -22.75 -9.08 19.92
N GLU A 76 -22.45 -10.30 19.47
CA GLU A 76 -21.51 -11.17 20.17
C GLU A 76 -20.09 -10.75 19.80
N VAL A 77 -19.17 -10.73 20.76
CA VAL A 77 -17.76 -10.39 20.49
C VAL A 77 -16.93 -11.64 20.72
N ALA A 78 -16.13 -12.03 19.73
CA ALA A 78 -15.21 -13.15 19.87
C ALA A 78 -14.21 -12.86 21.01
N GLU A 79 -14.06 -13.83 21.90
CA GLU A 79 -13.16 -13.71 23.06
C GLU A 79 -11.68 -13.71 22.66
N GLU A 80 -11.35 -14.46 21.61
CA GLU A 80 -10.00 -14.59 21.08
C GLU A 80 -9.84 -13.88 19.73
N ASN A 81 -8.66 -13.32 19.51
CA ASN A 81 -8.30 -12.78 18.21
C ASN A 81 -7.90 -13.93 17.28
N ILE A 82 -8.14 -13.76 15.98
CA ILE A 82 -7.72 -14.72 14.95
C ILE A 82 -6.39 -14.27 14.38
N ASP A 83 -5.34 -15.06 14.57
CA ASP A 83 -4.02 -14.76 14.02
C ASP A 83 -3.92 -15.20 12.55
N LEU A 84 -3.53 -14.29 11.67
CA LEU A 84 -3.24 -14.59 10.26
C LEU A 84 -1.82 -14.11 9.91
N PRO A 85 -0.96 -14.99 9.37
CA PRO A 85 0.36 -14.58 8.91
C PRO A 85 0.24 -13.82 7.59
N LEU A 86 0.89 -12.67 7.49
CA LEU A 86 1.06 -11.95 6.23
C LEU A 86 2.53 -11.98 5.83
N VAL A 87 2.84 -12.75 4.81
CA VAL A 87 4.18 -12.74 4.20
C VAL A 87 4.18 -11.71 3.08
N TYR A 88 5.01 -10.67 3.18
CA TYR A 88 5.17 -9.70 2.09
C TYR A 88 6.47 -9.96 1.31
N GLU A 89 6.35 -10.02 -0.01
CA GLU A 89 7.46 -10.36 -0.93
C GLU A 89 8.41 -9.20 -1.22
N ARG A 90 8.17 -8.02 -0.63
CA ARG A 90 8.99 -6.85 -0.92
C ARG A 90 10.35 -7.01 -0.24
N ARG A 91 11.41 -7.05 -1.06
CA ARG A 91 12.81 -6.91 -0.61
C ARG A 91 13.08 -5.47 -0.14
N ILE A 92 12.27 -4.90 0.74
CA ILE A 92 12.47 -3.55 1.27
C ILE A 92 12.67 -3.68 2.78
N CYS A 93 13.79 -3.18 3.29
CA CYS A 93 13.99 -3.10 4.73
C CYS A 93 13.13 -1.97 5.27
N LEU A 94 12.11 -2.31 6.04
CA LEU A 94 11.28 -1.35 6.74
C LEU A 94 11.96 -1.01 8.07
N ASP A 95 12.17 0.28 8.30
CA ASP A 95 12.65 0.80 9.58
C ASP A 95 11.69 1.91 10.04
N PRO A 96 11.05 1.78 11.22
CA PRO A 96 11.11 0.64 12.15
C PRO A 96 10.47 -0.65 11.59
N GLU A 97 10.73 -1.79 12.23
CA GLU A 97 10.05 -3.04 11.87
C GLU A 97 8.51 -2.88 11.95
N PRO A 98 7.74 -3.40 10.98
CA PRO A 98 6.29 -3.29 11.01
C PRO A 98 5.71 -3.95 12.26
N GLY A 99 4.80 -3.24 12.92
CA GLY A 99 4.01 -3.83 13.99
C GLY A 99 2.90 -4.72 13.44
N ASN A 100 2.24 -5.45 14.33
CA ASN A 100 1.05 -6.21 13.98
C ASN A 100 -0.12 -5.26 13.65
N ALA A 101 -0.79 -5.51 12.52
CA ALA A 101 -2.05 -4.84 12.20
C ALA A 101 -3.22 -5.59 12.87
N GLN A 102 -4.28 -4.85 13.20
CA GLN A 102 -5.53 -5.46 13.66
C GLN A 102 -6.68 -4.99 12.80
N VAL A 103 -7.50 -5.95 12.35
CA VAL A 103 -8.64 -5.71 11.48
C VAL A 103 -9.90 -6.23 12.15
N GLY A 104 -10.91 -5.37 12.26
CA GLY A 104 -12.24 -5.70 12.75
C GLY A 104 -13.14 -6.19 11.62
N LEU A 105 -13.86 -7.27 11.89
CA LEU A 105 -14.92 -7.79 11.03
C LEU A 105 -16.15 -8.09 11.89
N TRP A 106 -17.30 -7.51 11.57
CA TRP A 106 -18.56 -7.99 12.13
C TRP A 106 -19.33 -8.72 11.06
N LEU A 107 -19.60 -10.00 11.27
CA LEU A 107 -20.41 -10.77 10.33
C LEU A 107 -21.88 -10.51 10.63
N SER A 108 -22.53 -9.71 9.80
CA SER A 108 -23.95 -9.42 9.97
C SER A 108 -24.77 -10.70 9.77
N PRO A 109 -25.82 -10.94 10.58
CA PRO A 109 -26.80 -11.99 10.30
C PRO A 109 -27.59 -11.72 9.01
N ASP A 110 -27.61 -10.47 8.56
CA ASP A 110 -28.13 -10.06 7.25
C ASP A 110 -26.96 -9.77 6.29
N PRO A 111 -26.68 -10.65 5.32
CA PRO A 111 -25.55 -10.48 4.40
C PRO A 111 -25.71 -9.28 3.47
N GLU A 112 -26.93 -8.75 3.27
CA GLU A 112 -27.15 -7.54 2.47
C GLU A 112 -26.70 -6.27 3.22
N ASN A 113 -26.56 -6.35 4.54
CA ASN A 113 -26.15 -5.25 5.41
C ASN A 113 -24.80 -5.54 6.09
N GLN A 114 -23.88 -6.18 5.37
CA GLN A 114 -22.53 -6.45 5.83
C GLN A 114 -21.68 -5.16 5.83
N PRO A 115 -21.23 -4.63 6.99
CA PRO A 115 -20.37 -3.46 6.99
C PRO A 115 -18.98 -3.80 6.43
N PRO A 116 -18.23 -2.77 5.99
CA PRO A 116 -16.85 -2.94 5.58
C PRO A 116 -15.96 -3.39 6.75
N LEU A 117 -14.80 -3.94 6.41
CA LEU A 117 -13.72 -4.20 7.36
C LEU A 117 -13.20 -2.88 7.95
N GLU A 118 -12.87 -2.89 9.24
CA GLU A 118 -12.30 -1.72 9.93
C GLU A 118 -10.85 -1.97 10.33
N LEU A 119 -9.97 -0.99 10.10
CA LEU A 119 -8.59 -1.06 10.56
C LEU A 119 -8.49 -0.54 12.01
N ILE A 120 -8.52 -1.48 12.96
CA ILE A 120 -8.42 -1.20 14.40
C ILE A 120 -7.01 -0.74 14.79
N LYS A 121 -5.97 -1.41 14.26
CA LYS A 121 -4.57 -1.10 14.55
C LYS A 121 -3.75 -1.14 13.28
N SER A 122 -2.95 -0.09 13.09
CA SER A 122 -2.00 0.02 11.99
C SER A 122 -0.70 -0.74 12.30
N SER A 123 -0.16 -1.42 11.29
CA SER A 123 1.22 -1.94 11.29
C SER A 123 2.29 -0.84 11.24
N GLY A 124 1.88 0.40 10.97
CA GLY A 124 2.75 1.52 10.67
C GLY A 124 3.04 1.72 9.18
N TYR A 125 2.64 0.77 8.33
CA TYR A 125 2.87 0.86 6.89
C TYR A 125 1.55 0.69 6.11
N PRO A 126 1.14 1.67 5.28
CA PRO A 126 -0.13 1.62 4.57
C PRO A 126 -0.34 0.38 3.70
N PHE A 127 0.70 -0.10 3.01
CA PHE A 127 0.57 -1.28 2.14
C PHE A 127 0.37 -2.57 2.95
N ILE A 128 0.99 -2.68 4.12
CA ILE A 128 0.79 -3.82 5.01
C ILE A 128 -0.64 -3.79 5.55
N ASN A 129 -1.18 -2.62 5.89
CA ASN A 129 -2.56 -2.46 6.32
C ASN A 129 -3.57 -2.82 5.22
N GLN A 130 -3.31 -2.43 3.97
CA GLN A 130 -4.15 -2.81 2.84
C GLN A 130 -4.14 -4.32 2.61
N ASN A 131 -2.95 -4.91 2.55
CA ASN A 131 -2.80 -6.36 2.39
C ASN A 131 -3.44 -7.14 3.55
N ALA A 132 -3.38 -6.60 4.78
CA ALA A 132 -4.04 -7.17 5.95
C ALA A 132 -5.58 -7.21 5.78
N MET A 133 -6.19 -6.13 5.31
CA MET A 133 -7.62 -6.09 5.03
C MET A 133 -8.01 -7.05 3.91
N GLU A 134 -7.23 -7.11 2.83
CA GLU A 134 -7.45 -8.05 1.73
C GLU A 134 -7.32 -9.50 2.19
N LEU A 135 -6.35 -9.80 3.05
CA LEU A 135 -6.15 -11.13 3.62
C LEU A 135 -7.36 -11.56 4.46
N VAL A 136 -7.89 -10.68 5.31
CA VAL A 136 -9.12 -10.97 6.08
C VAL A 136 -10.32 -11.16 5.16
N SER A 137 -10.48 -10.31 4.14
CA SER A 137 -11.56 -10.45 3.17
C SER A 137 -11.50 -11.81 2.46
N GLN A 138 -10.33 -12.23 2.01
CA GLN A 138 -10.11 -13.54 1.38
C GLN A 138 -10.32 -14.70 2.36
N ALA A 139 -9.91 -14.54 3.62
CA ALA A 139 -10.08 -15.57 4.64
C ALA A 139 -11.56 -15.84 4.98
N VAL A 140 -12.48 -14.92 4.68
CA VAL A 140 -13.91 -15.09 4.99
C VAL A 140 -14.82 -15.18 3.76
N THR A 141 -14.34 -14.79 2.58
CA THR A 141 -15.11 -14.86 1.32
C THR A 141 -14.47 -15.74 0.23
N GLY A 142 -13.22 -16.16 0.44
CA GLY A 142 -12.45 -16.93 -0.53
C GLY A 142 -12.89 -18.40 -0.63
N PRO A 143 -12.25 -19.16 -1.54
CA PRO A 143 -12.55 -20.58 -1.73
C PRO A 143 -12.23 -21.43 -0.49
N ASP A 144 -11.26 -20.98 0.31
CA ASP A 144 -10.84 -21.61 1.57
C ASP A 144 -11.34 -20.81 2.79
N ALA A 145 -12.51 -20.17 2.67
CA ALA A 145 -13.06 -19.33 3.71
C ALA A 145 -13.28 -20.08 5.04
N VAL A 146 -12.93 -19.42 6.14
CA VAL A 146 -13.20 -19.89 7.49
C VAL A 146 -14.69 -19.69 7.79
N GLU A 147 -15.38 -20.76 8.19
CA GLU A 147 -16.76 -20.68 8.65
C GLU A 147 -16.81 -20.00 10.02
N LEU A 148 -17.33 -18.77 10.05
CA LEU A 148 -17.47 -17.96 11.26
C LEU A 148 -18.97 -17.68 11.52
N PRO A 149 -19.44 -17.85 12.76
CA PRO A 149 -20.79 -17.49 13.16
C PRO A 149 -21.20 -16.06 12.78
N ALA A 150 -22.37 -15.92 12.16
CA ALA A 150 -23.00 -14.61 11.97
C ALA A 150 -23.49 -14.03 13.31
N GLY A 151 -23.64 -12.71 13.37
CA GLY A 151 -23.94 -11.96 14.59
C GLY A 151 -22.72 -11.68 15.48
N THR A 152 -21.53 -12.14 15.08
CA THR A 152 -20.31 -12.03 15.89
C THR A 152 -19.30 -11.04 15.29
N ALA A 153 -18.70 -10.22 16.16
CA ALA A 153 -17.58 -9.34 15.88
C ALA A 153 -16.25 -10.02 16.20
N TYR A 154 -15.39 -10.12 15.19
CA TYR A 154 -14.07 -10.73 15.22
C TYR A 154 -12.98 -9.67 15.08
N VAL A 155 -11.86 -9.90 15.75
CA VAL A 155 -10.64 -9.13 15.54
C VAL A 155 -9.56 -10.08 15.02
N PHE A 156 -9.01 -9.75 13.87
CA PHE A 156 -7.89 -10.47 13.27
C PHE A 156 -6.59 -9.76 13.63
N ASN A 157 -5.62 -10.51 14.13
CA ASN A 157 -4.26 -10.03 14.37
C ASN A 157 -3.38 -10.49 13.21
N ILE A 158 -2.80 -9.52 12.50
CA ILE A 158 -2.04 -9.78 11.28
C ILE A 158 -0.57 -9.55 11.55
N GLU A 159 0.21 -10.63 11.52
CA GLU A 159 1.64 -10.61 11.75
C GLU A 159 2.39 -10.50 10.42
N GLY A 160 2.97 -9.33 10.16
CA GLY A 160 3.71 -9.05 8.94
C GLY A 160 5.14 -9.58 9.02
N SER A 161 5.50 -10.52 8.14
CA SER A 161 6.87 -11.03 8.00
C SER A 161 7.36 -10.88 6.57
N ALA A 162 8.66 -10.59 6.40
CA ALA A 162 9.26 -10.52 5.07
C ALA A 162 9.53 -11.93 4.53
N ALA A 163 9.34 -12.13 3.23
CA ALA A 163 9.71 -13.37 2.54
C ALA A 163 11.24 -13.51 2.43
N GLU A 164 11.86 -14.14 3.44
CA GLU A 164 13.29 -14.50 3.54
C GLU A 164 14.33 -13.35 3.44
N SER A 165 15.43 -13.50 4.20
CA SER A 165 16.43 -12.43 4.41
C SER A 165 17.15 -12.03 3.12
N GLY A 166 16.84 -10.83 2.63
CA GLY A 166 17.45 -10.23 1.43
C GLY A 166 16.89 -8.84 1.12
N CYS A 167 16.43 -8.13 2.15
CA CYS A 167 15.83 -6.81 1.97
C CYS A 167 16.86 -5.77 1.55
N VAL A 168 16.42 -4.82 0.74
CA VAL A 168 17.20 -3.72 0.18
C VAL A 168 16.70 -2.43 0.81
N ALA A 169 17.57 -1.47 1.09
CA ALA A 169 17.15 -0.18 1.62
C ALA A 169 16.11 0.47 0.68
N PRO A 170 15.08 1.17 1.19
CA PRO A 170 14.05 1.79 0.34
C PRO A 170 14.64 2.63 -0.80
N GLU A 171 15.73 3.36 -0.55
CA GLU A 171 16.43 4.18 -1.54
C GLU A 171 17.03 3.36 -2.69
N GLU A 172 17.65 2.23 -2.37
CA GLU A 172 18.27 1.33 -3.35
C GLU A 172 17.19 0.58 -4.17
N PHE A 173 16.06 0.25 -3.55
CA PHE A 173 14.92 -0.32 -4.25
C PHE A 173 14.27 0.69 -5.21
N LEU A 174 14.15 1.96 -4.81
CA LEU A 174 13.65 3.02 -5.69
C LEU A 174 14.61 3.28 -6.87
N LYS A 175 15.93 3.17 -6.67
CA LYS A 175 16.92 3.25 -7.77
C LYS A 175 16.74 2.15 -8.81
N GLN A 176 16.58 0.89 -8.37
CA GLN A 176 16.37 -0.25 -9.28
C GLN A 176 15.10 -0.11 -10.13
N LEU A 177 14.07 0.56 -9.62
CA LEU A 177 12.84 0.83 -10.36
C LEU A 177 12.97 2.01 -11.32
N SER A 178 13.90 2.92 -11.07
CA SER A 178 14.21 4.06 -11.94
C SER A 178 15.20 3.73 -13.06
N GLU A 179 15.88 2.59 -12.98
CA GLU A 179 16.68 2.08 -14.10
C GLU A 179 15.74 1.55 -15.19
N PRO A 180 15.87 2.01 -16.44
CA PRO A 180 15.08 1.47 -17.53
C PRO A 180 15.35 -0.02 -17.63
N LEU A 181 14.29 -0.83 -17.74
CA LEU A 181 14.39 -2.24 -18.09
C LEU A 181 15.40 -2.37 -19.22
N PRO A 182 16.39 -3.29 -19.15
CA PRO A 182 17.28 -3.51 -20.28
C PRO A 182 16.36 -3.77 -21.47
N GLU A 183 16.43 -2.92 -22.50
CA GLU A 183 15.69 -3.13 -23.73
C GLU A 183 15.99 -4.56 -24.13
N THR A 184 14.98 -5.43 -24.05
CA THR A 184 15.07 -6.77 -24.60
C THR A 184 15.48 -6.52 -26.03
N SER A 185 16.74 -6.83 -26.33
CA SER A 185 17.29 -6.70 -27.66
C SER A 185 16.34 -7.49 -28.54
N GLU A 186 15.49 -6.77 -29.29
CA GLU A 186 14.79 -7.34 -30.41
C GLU A 186 15.91 -7.84 -31.31
N GLU A 187 16.19 -9.14 -31.20
CA GLU A 187 16.93 -9.90 -32.18
C GLU A 187 16.15 -9.73 -33.48
N SER A 188 16.49 -8.67 -34.20
CA SER A 188 16.07 -8.47 -35.59
C SER A 188 16.60 -9.67 -36.35
N VAL A 189 15.71 -10.64 -36.54
CA VAL A 189 15.80 -11.67 -37.56
C VAL A 189 15.89 -10.97 -38.92
N GLU A 190 17.12 -10.68 -39.33
CA GLU A 190 17.43 -10.26 -40.70
C GLU A 190 17.16 -11.45 -41.62
N SER A 191 15.97 -11.42 -42.22
CA SER A 191 15.58 -12.29 -43.33
C SER A 191 16.43 -11.95 -44.55
N GLY A 192 17.59 -12.60 -44.67
CA GLY A 192 18.38 -12.65 -45.90
C GLY A 192 18.00 -13.89 -46.73
N ALA A 193 17.03 -13.76 -47.62
CA ALA A 193 16.82 -14.74 -48.68
C ALA A 193 17.78 -14.46 -49.85
N THR A 194 18.58 -15.44 -50.25
CA THR A 194 18.79 -15.74 -51.69
C THR A 194 19.38 -17.14 -51.92
N SER A 195 18.64 -17.84 -52.77
CA SER A 195 18.86 -19.11 -53.44
C SER A 195 20.21 -19.26 -54.17
N ASN A 196 20.87 -20.42 -54.04
CA ASN A 196 21.09 -21.38 -55.15
C ASN A 196 22.19 -22.41 -54.85
N GLY A 197 21.93 -23.67 -55.23
CA GLY A 197 22.92 -24.44 -56.00
C GLY A 197 23.60 -25.64 -55.33
N ALA A 198 22.94 -26.80 -55.47
CA ALA A 198 23.49 -28.06 -55.99
C ALA A 198 24.54 -28.90 -55.21
N ALA A 199 24.35 -30.22 -55.40
CA ALA A 199 25.25 -31.37 -55.21
C ALA A 199 25.43 -31.87 -53.76
N SER A 200 24.77 -32.97 -53.39
CA SER A 200 25.27 -34.36 -53.52
C SER A 200 26.59 -34.62 -52.79
N SER A 201 26.52 -35.36 -51.69
CA SER A 201 27.08 -36.72 -51.52
C SER A 201 27.44 -36.98 -50.04
N THR A 202 26.82 -38.00 -49.44
CA THR A 202 27.45 -38.84 -48.41
C THR A 202 28.68 -39.53 -49.03
N PRO A 203 29.75 -39.89 -48.28
CA PRO A 203 29.69 -41.06 -47.37
C PRO A 203 30.73 -41.13 -46.19
N THR A 204 30.55 -42.16 -45.33
CA THR A 204 31.61 -43.05 -44.76
C THR A 204 32.64 -42.46 -43.77
N THR A 205 32.57 -42.77 -42.45
CA THR A 205 33.21 -43.89 -41.70
C THR A 205 34.56 -43.53 -41.03
N LYS A 206 34.57 -43.61 -39.68
CA LYS A 206 35.54 -44.20 -38.68
C LYS A 206 37.00 -44.49 -39.15
N PRO A 207 38.12 -44.37 -38.37
CA PRO A 207 38.40 -44.91 -37.00
C PRO A 207 39.22 -43.96 -36.09
N GLU A 208 39.52 -44.21 -34.81
CA GLU A 208 39.74 -45.41 -34.01
C GLU A 208 39.44 -45.09 -32.54
#